data_AF-A0A0J9R852-F1
#
_entry.id   AF-A0A0J9R852-F1
#
_cell.length_a   1.000
_cell.length_b   1.000
_cell.length_c   1.000
_cell.angle_alpha   90.00
_cell.angle_beta   90.00
_cell.angle_gamma   90.00
#
_symmetry.space_group_name_H-M   'P 1'
#
loop_
_entity.id
_entity.type
_entity.pdbx_description
1 polymer ?
#
loop_
_entity_poly.entity_id
_entity_poly.type
_entity_poly.pdbx_seq_one_letter_code
_entity_poly.pdbx_strand_id
1 'polypeptide(L)'
;MFMLVVICAVSGLVVAHSPVPHSVGGSEDVHSQSDDVRADGFGSSLHIYNGIERTAKADVDGIFKGSIKWVTPDGDHVEVTYGANENGYQASMPALTPTPPPIPEAFHSPVSEHPHHNQESSP
;
A
#
# COMPACT_ATOMS: atom_id res chain seq x y z
N MET A 1 -35.37 -6.41 -31.84
CA MET A 1 -34.30 -5.55 -32.42
C MET A 1 -33.89 -4.47 -31.42
N PHE A 2 -33.20 -4.86 -30.32
CA PHE A 2 -32.56 -3.90 -29.39
C PHE A 2 -31.30 -4.49 -28.72
N MET A 3 -30.81 -5.63 -29.23
CA MET A 3 -29.73 -6.42 -28.64
C MET A 3 -28.50 -6.41 -29.55
N LEU A 4 -28.25 -5.29 -30.22
CA LEU A 4 -27.05 -5.05 -31.04
C LEU A 4 -26.35 -3.72 -30.72
N VAL A 5 -26.92 -2.89 -29.83
CA VAL A 5 -26.35 -1.57 -29.50
C VAL A 5 -25.37 -1.62 -28.32
N VAL A 6 -25.36 -2.70 -27.53
CA VAL A 6 -24.45 -2.84 -26.36
C VAL A 6 -23.07 -3.39 -26.75
N ILE A 7 -22.89 -3.87 -27.99
CA ILE A 7 -21.62 -4.42 -28.50
C ILE A 7 -20.63 -3.31 -28.93
N CYS A 8 -21.09 -2.05 -29.07
CA CYS A 8 -20.26 -0.95 -29.58
C CYS A 8 -19.57 -0.05 -28.54
N ALA A 9 -19.61 -0.36 -27.23
CA ALA A 9 -19.17 0.60 -26.21
C ALA A 9 -17.80 0.37 -25.56
N VAL A 10 -17.00 -0.66 -25.91
CA VAL A 10 -15.63 -0.77 -25.36
C VAL A 10 -14.59 -1.44 -26.26
N SER A 11 -14.84 -1.47 -27.57
CA SER A 11 -13.78 -1.72 -28.56
C SER A 11 -12.90 -0.47 -28.69
N GLY A 12 -12.08 -0.23 -27.67
CA GLY A 12 -11.14 0.89 -27.58
C GLY A 12 -9.78 0.43 -27.08
N LEU A 13 -9.31 -0.74 -27.52
CA LEU A 13 -7.93 -1.16 -27.31
C LEU A 13 -7.04 -0.42 -28.30
N VAL A 14 -6.43 0.67 -27.85
CA VAL A 14 -5.06 1.00 -28.25
C VAL A 14 -4.34 1.53 -27.01
N VAL A 15 -3.98 0.61 -26.11
CA VAL A 15 -2.92 0.92 -25.15
C VAL A 15 -1.63 0.90 -25.95
N ALA A 16 -1.19 2.10 -26.35
CA ALA A 16 0.20 2.36 -26.62
C ALA A 16 0.98 1.86 -25.40
N HIS A 17 1.64 0.71 -25.55
CA HIS A 17 2.61 0.23 -24.58
C HIS A 17 3.82 1.15 -24.68
N SER A 18 3.76 2.31 -24.03
CA SER A 18 4.97 2.88 -23.47
C SER A 18 5.31 1.99 -22.27
N PRO A 19 6.35 1.14 -22.32
CA PRO A 19 6.85 0.54 -21.10
C PRO A 19 7.25 1.70 -20.22
N VAL A 20 6.42 2.01 -19.21
CA VAL A 20 6.86 2.88 -18.13
C VAL A 20 8.05 2.16 -17.51
N PRO A 21 9.27 2.70 -17.58
CA PRO A 21 10.34 2.14 -16.80
C PRO A 21 9.96 2.41 -15.35
N HIS A 22 9.41 1.38 -14.70
CA HIS A 22 9.39 1.30 -13.25
C HIS A 22 10.83 1.29 -12.77
N SER A 23 11.39 2.49 -12.58
CA SER A 23 12.57 2.72 -11.77
C SER A 23 12.17 2.59 -10.30
N VAL A 24 11.98 1.36 -9.85
CA VAL A 24 12.07 0.97 -8.44
C VAL A 24 13.17 -0.10 -8.42
N GLY A 25 14.20 0.15 -7.63
CA GLY A 25 15.42 -0.65 -7.62
C GLY A 25 15.14 -2.13 -7.42
N GLY A 26 15.72 -2.96 -8.29
CA GLY A 26 15.64 -4.41 -8.27
C GLY A 26 14.41 -4.94 -8.99
N SER A 27 14.56 -5.33 -10.27
CA SER A 27 13.62 -6.26 -10.89
C SER A 27 13.80 -7.61 -10.21
N GLU A 28 13.04 -7.82 -9.15
CA GLU A 28 12.91 -9.10 -8.48
C GLU A 28 11.98 -9.99 -9.29
N ASP A 29 12.44 -11.21 -9.58
CA ASP A 29 11.72 -12.13 -10.44
C ASP A 29 10.42 -12.61 -9.75
N VAL A 30 9.39 -12.82 -10.54
CA VAL A 30 8.13 -13.42 -10.07
C VAL A 30 8.41 -14.90 -9.76
N HIS A 31 8.15 -15.32 -8.52
CA HIS A 31 8.28 -16.72 -8.12
C HIS A 31 7.09 -17.56 -8.60
N SER A 32 5.89 -17.02 -8.45
CA SER A 32 4.65 -17.68 -8.87
C SER A 32 3.58 -16.64 -9.15
N GLN A 33 2.84 -16.81 -10.24
CA GLN A 33 1.66 -16.03 -10.55
C GLN A 33 0.56 -16.96 -11.06
N SER A 34 -0.66 -16.78 -10.58
CA SER A 34 -1.84 -17.49 -11.04
C SER A 34 -3.01 -16.53 -11.16
N ASP A 35 -3.66 -16.53 -12.31
CA ASP A 35 -4.85 -15.74 -12.58
C ASP A 35 -5.95 -16.68 -13.11
N ASP A 36 -7.11 -16.64 -12.46
CA ASP A 36 -8.31 -17.39 -12.81
C ASP A 36 -9.43 -16.39 -13.04
N VAL A 37 -9.79 -16.17 -14.31
CA VAL A 37 -10.84 -15.22 -14.70
C VAL A 37 -12.04 -15.99 -15.20
N ARG A 38 -13.18 -15.78 -14.55
CA ARG A 38 -14.43 -16.48 -14.81
C ARG A 38 -15.55 -15.46 -15.09
N ALA A 39 -16.66 -15.93 -15.64
CA ALA A 39 -17.81 -15.06 -15.92
C ALA A 39 -18.45 -14.49 -14.64
N ASP A 40 -18.29 -15.21 -13.52
CA ASP A 40 -18.85 -14.92 -12.21
C ASP A 40 -17.83 -14.29 -11.25
N GLY A 41 -16.62 -13.95 -11.71
CA GLY A 41 -15.60 -13.34 -10.85
C GLY A 41 -14.18 -13.67 -11.27
N PHE A 42 -13.23 -13.42 -10.37
CA PHE A 42 -11.84 -13.77 -10.60
C PHE A 42 -11.12 -14.14 -9.32
N GLY A 43 -10.01 -14.85 -9.46
CA GLY A 43 -8.98 -15.03 -8.44
C GLY A 43 -7.62 -14.71 -9.03
N SER A 44 -6.79 -14.00 -8.29
CA SER A 44 -5.41 -13.68 -8.67
C SER A 44 -4.52 -13.88 -7.46
N SER A 45 -3.39 -14.54 -7.67
CA SER A 45 -2.33 -14.69 -6.69
C SER A 45 -0.97 -14.41 -7.33
N LEU A 46 -0.13 -13.70 -6.58
CA LEU A 46 1.22 -13.34 -6.96
C LEU A 46 2.14 -13.57 -5.78
N HIS A 47 3.29 -14.18 -6.05
CA HIS A 47 4.39 -14.34 -5.09
C HIS A 47 5.69 -13.94 -5.78
N ILE A 48 6.44 -13.06 -5.13
CA ILE A 48 7.71 -12.53 -5.60
C ILE A 48 8.83 -13.09 -4.71
N TYR A 49 10.03 -13.32 -5.26
CA TYR A 49 11.12 -13.96 -4.52
C TYR A 49 11.54 -13.25 -3.23
N ASN A 50 11.28 -11.95 -3.08
CA ASN A 50 11.59 -11.22 -1.87
C ASN A 50 10.59 -11.48 -0.71
N GLY A 51 9.59 -12.36 -0.91
CA GLY A 51 8.56 -12.68 0.07
C GLY A 51 7.32 -11.79 0.02
N ILE A 52 7.20 -10.88 -0.96
CA ILE A 52 5.94 -10.18 -1.24
C ILE A 52 4.94 -11.18 -1.82
N GLU A 53 3.77 -11.24 -1.21
CA GLU A 53 2.64 -11.99 -1.75
C GLU A 53 1.41 -11.09 -1.86
N ARG A 54 0.65 -11.27 -2.93
CA ARG A 54 -0.60 -10.56 -3.18
C ARG A 54 -1.67 -11.57 -3.57
N THR A 55 -2.85 -11.40 -2.98
CA THR A 55 -4.05 -12.12 -3.40
C THR A 55 -5.18 -11.16 -3.69
N ALA A 56 -6.01 -11.48 -4.66
CA ALA A 56 -7.19 -10.71 -5.00
C ALA A 56 -8.26 -11.65 -5.53
N LYS A 57 -9.51 -11.40 -5.18
CA LYS A 57 -10.66 -12.14 -5.71
C LYS A 57 -11.88 -11.26 -5.77
N ALA A 58 -12.74 -11.52 -6.74
CA ALA A 58 -14.09 -10.99 -6.81
C ALA A 58 -15.07 -12.15 -6.96
N ASP A 59 -16.23 -12.00 -6.33
CA ASP A 59 -17.36 -12.93 -6.47
C ASP A 59 -18.47 -12.33 -7.35
N VAL A 60 -19.49 -13.16 -7.60
CA VAL A 60 -20.62 -12.84 -8.48
C VAL A 60 -21.49 -11.71 -7.93
N ASP A 61 -21.45 -11.52 -6.61
CA ASP A 61 -22.18 -10.47 -5.90
C ASP A 61 -21.48 -9.12 -5.97
N GLY A 62 -20.33 -9.03 -6.67
CA GLY A 62 -19.55 -7.80 -6.82
C GLY A 62 -18.74 -7.44 -5.59
N ILE A 63 -18.53 -8.37 -4.65
CA ILE A 63 -17.68 -8.19 -3.49
C ILE A 63 -16.24 -8.51 -3.90
N PHE A 64 -15.40 -7.50 -3.83
CA PHE A 64 -13.97 -7.61 -4.05
C PHE A 64 -13.24 -7.75 -2.72
N LYS A 65 -12.26 -8.66 -2.65
CA LYS A 65 -11.37 -8.83 -1.50
C LYS A 65 -9.95 -9.07 -1.99
N GLY A 66 -8.98 -8.51 -1.30
CA GLY A 66 -7.59 -8.84 -1.52
C GLY A 66 -6.73 -8.62 -0.30
N SER A 67 -5.51 -9.14 -0.39
CA SER A 67 -4.48 -8.92 0.62
C SER A 67 -3.13 -8.74 -0.05
N ILE A 68 -2.26 -7.98 0.61
CA ILE A 68 -0.84 -7.83 0.26
C ILE A 68 -0.07 -8.06 1.56
N LYS A 69 0.92 -8.94 1.51
CA LYS A 69 1.83 -9.19 2.62
C LYS A 69 3.28 -9.03 2.18
N TRP A 70 4.10 -8.53 3.10
CA TRP A 70 5.53 -8.36 2.90
C TRP A 70 6.25 -8.33 4.25
N VAL A 71 7.57 -8.40 4.20
CA VAL A 71 8.45 -8.26 5.37
C VAL A 71 9.15 -6.91 5.28
N THR A 72 9.14 -6.12 6.36
CA THR A 72 9.87 -4.84 6.42
C THR A 72 11.38 -5.08 6.49
N PRO A 73 12.21 -4.08 6.18
CA PRO A 73 13.66 -4.17 6.41
C PRO A 73 14.03 -4.51 7.85
N ASP A 74 13.17 -4.16 8.81
CA ASP A 74 13.33 -4.45 10.24
C ASP A 74 12.94 -5.91 10.61
N GLY A 75 12.38 -6.68 9.65
CA GLY A 75 11.95 -8.07 9.84
C GLY A 75 10.48 -8.25 10.23
N ASP A 76 9.72 -7.16 10.33
CA ASP A 76 8.30 -7.23 10.70
C ASP A 76 7.44 -7.72 9.53
N HIS A 77 6.51 -8.62 9.81
CA HIS A 77 5.54 -9.08 8.81
C HIS A 77 4.35 -8.13 8.77
N VAL A 78 4.11 -7.53 7.61
CA VAL A 78 3.00 -6.60 7.39
C VAL A 78 2.00 -7.29 6.47
N GLU A 79 0.73 -7.29 6.87
CA GLU A 79 -0.38 -7.74 6.03
C GLU A 79 -1.44 -6.66 5.93
N VAL A 80 -1.70 -6.23 4.71
CA VAL A 80 -2.77 -5.31 4.36
C VAL A 80 -3.90 -6.10 3.76
N THR A 81 -5.10 -5.95 4.32
CA THR A 81 -6.32 -6.50 3.74
C THR A 81 -7.20 -5.38 3.24
N TYR A 82 -7.82 -5.58 2.08
CA TYR A 82 -8.75 -4.61 1.52
C TYR A 82 -9.95 -5.33 0.90
N GLY A 83 -11.08 -4.63 0.88
CA GLY A 83 -12.27 -5.09 0.21
C GLY A 83 -13.11 -3.94 -0.31
N ALA A 84 -13.90 -4.22 -1.34
CA ALA A 84 -14.89 -3.29 -1.86
C ALA A 84 -16.22 -4.02 -2.01
N ASN A 85 -17.30 -3.35 -1.60
CA ASN A 85 -18.68 -3.82 -1.74
C ASN A 85 -19.60 -2.61 -1.93
N GLU A 86 -20.92 -2.79 -1.79
CA GLU A 86 -21.92 -1.73 -1.90
C GLU A 86 -21.70 -0.56 -0.93
N ASN A 87 -21.01 -0.79 0.19
CA ASN A 87 -20.65 0.25 1.17
C ASN A 87 -19.35 0.99 0.83
N GLY A 88 -18.72 0.68 -0.31
CA GLY A 88 -17.49 1.29 -0.79
C GLY A 88 -16.24 0.48 -0.48
N TYR A 89 -15.08 1.13 -0.59
CA TYR A 89 -13.77 0.53 -0.35
C TYR A 89 -13.35 0.66 1.12
N GLN A 90 -12.87 -0.43 1.69
CA GLN A 90 -12.37 -0.51 3.06
C GLN A 90 -11.04 -1.25 3.08
N ALA A 91 -10.07 -0.73 3.83
CA ALA A 91 -8.77 -1.37 4.02
C ALA A 91 -8.41 -1.41 5.51
N SER A 92 -7.74 -2.48 5.92
CA SER A 92 -7.19 -2.68 7.25
C SER A 92 -5.70 -2.97 7.11
N MET A 93 -4.90 -2.26 7.89
CA MET A 93 -3.44 -2.37 7.90
C MET A 93 -2.94 -2.35 9.35
N PRO A 94 -1.81 -3.01 9.66
CA PRO A 94 -1.20 -2.92 10.98
C PRO A 94 -0.71 -1.50 11.23
N ALA A 95 -0.75 -1.06 12.49
CA ALA A 95 -0.08 0.16 12.88
C ALA A 95 1.43 -0.07 12.82
N LEU A 96 2.08 0.41 11.75
CA LEU A 96 3.54 0.48 11.69
C LEU A 96 3.96 1.61 12.62
N THR A 97 4.57 1.29 13.77
CA THR A 97 5.15 2.31 14.64
C THR A 97 6.55 2.65 14.10
N PRO A 98 6.76 3.84 13.48
CA PRO A 98 8.12 4.25 13.17
C PRO A 98 8.89 4.40 14.47
N THR A 99 9.99 3.66 14.63
CA THR A 99 10.94 3.93 15.71
C THR A 99 11.64 5.23 15.38
N PRO A 100 11.49 6.31 16.17
CA PRO A 100 12.21 7.55 15.91
C PRO A 100 13.72 7.29 15.98
N PRO A 101 14.52 7.90 15.09
CA PRO A 101 15.97 7.76 15.16
C PRO A 101 16.48 8.22 16.53
N PRO A 102 17.53 7.59 17.08
CA PRO A 102 18.14 8.04 18.32
C PRO A 102 18.56 9.51 18.16
N ILE A 103 18.23 10.33 19.16
CA ILE A 103 18.63 11.74 19.18
C ILE A 103 20.17 11.78 19.16
N PRO A 104 20.80 12.48 18.20
CA PRO A 104 22.25 12.62 18.20
C PRO A 104 22.74 13.28 19.50
N GLU A 105 23.85 12.80 20.05
CA GLU A 105 24.42 13.31 21.32
C GLU A 105 24.64 14.83 21.31
N ALA A 106 24.83 15.43 20.14
CA ALA A 106 24.95 16.88 19.94
C ALA A 106 23.73 17.70 20.45
N PHE A 107 22.57 17.06 20.62
CA PHE A 107 21.34 17.69 21.14
C PHE A 107 21.16 17.53 22.65
N HIS A 108 22.10 16.91 23.38
CA HIS A 108 22.06 16.76 24.85
C HIS A 108 22.58 18.00 25.60
N SER A 109 22.53 19.18 24.99
CA SER A 109 22.82 20.42 25.71
C SER A 109 21.58 20.79 26.53
N PRO A 110 21.64 20.83 27.89
CA PRO A 110 20.53 21.38 28.65
C PRO A 110 20.34 22.82 28.18
N VAL A 111 19.11 23.20 27.86
CA VAL A 111 18.78 24.61 27.67
C VAL A 111 19.14 25.28 29.00
N SER A 112 20.27 25.99 29.05
CA SER A 112 20.64 26.75 30.23
C SER A 112 19.54 27.77 30.44
N GLU A 113 18.89 27.68 31.60
CA GLU A 113 17.90 28.60 32.09
C GLU A 113 18.34 30.04 31.81
N HIS A 114 17.53 30.78 31.05
CA HIS A 114 17.68 32.23 30.96
C HIS A 114 17.55 32.76 32.39
N PRO A 115 18.55 33.47 32.94
CA PRO A 115 18.46 33.99 34.29
C PRO A 115 17.27 34.95 34.36
N HIS A 116 16.31 34.65 35.24
CA HIS A 116 15.29 35.60 35.63
C HIS A 116 16.01 36.85 36.16
N HIS A 117 15.92 37.94 35.41
CA HIS A 117 16.43 39.23 35.83
C HIS A 117 15.57 39.71 37.00
N ASN A 118 16.00 39.41 38.22
CA ASN A 118 15.44 39.97 39.44
C ASN A 118 15.69 41.47 39.41
N GLN A 119 14.66 42.25 39.07
CA GLN A 119 14.65 43.68 39.33
C GLN A 119 14.46 43.87 40.83
N GLU A 120 15.60 43.91 41.54
CA GLU A 120 15.73 44.45 42.88
C GLU A 120 15.05 45.83 42.93
N SER A 121 13.87 45.89 43.52
CA SER A 121 13.19 47.13 43.86
C SER A 121 13.40 47.33 45.35
N SER A 122 14.37 48.18 45.71
CA SER A 122 14.53 48.66 47.08
C SER A 122 15.25 50.02 47.03
N PRO A 123 15.04 50.93 48.01
CA PRO A 123 13.95 51.09 48.98
C PRO A 123 12.98 52.25 48.64
#